data_AF-A0A8T3BS88-F1
#
_entry.id   AF-A0A8T3BS88-F1
#
_cell.length_a   1.000
_cell.length_b   1.000
_cell.length_c   1.000
_cell.angle_alpha   90.00
_cell.angle_beta   90.00
_cell.angle_gamma   90.00
#
_symmetry.space_group_name_H-M   'P 1'
#
loop_
_entity.id
_entity.type
_entity.pdbx_description
1 polymer ?
#
loop_
_entity_poly.entity_id
_entity_poly.type
_entity_poly.pdbx_seq_one_letter_code
_entity_poly.pdbx_strand_id
1 'polypeptide(L)' 'MFAEETEASVAYIATVIRNKETFNYFIGAAEEAHLSIVDVTENQQPLNLLPYMLSYDRASVRLCKISYLF' A
#
# COMPACT_ATOMS: atom_id res chain seq x y z
N MET A 1 23.81 2.93 16.51
CA MET A 1 22.41 2.61 16.18
C MET A 1 22.10 3.44 14.94
N PHE A 2 22.30 2.87 13.76
CA PHE A 2 22.03 3.58 12.52
C PHE A 2 20.51 3.64 12.40
N ALA A 3 19.96 4.85 12.42
CA ALA A 3 18.58 5.05 12.00
C ALA A 3 18.52 4.55 10.56
N GLU A 4 17.72 3.52 10.32
CA GLU A 4 17.31 3.12 8.98
C GLU A 4 16.82 4.40 8.31
N GLU A 5 17.50 4.87 7.25
CA GLU A 5 16.99 5.94 6.39
C GLU A 5 15.69 5.40 5.80
N THR A 6 14.61 5.59 6.55
CA THR A 6 13.28 5.16 6.16
C THR A 6 12.90 6.17 5.12
N GLU A 7 13.10 5.80 3.85
CA GLU A 7 12.61 6.51 2.69
C GLU A 7 11.24 7.12 3.06
N ALA A 8 11.18 8.45 3.07
CA ALA A 8 10.12 9.17 3.74
C ALA A 8 8.80 8.84 3.06
N SER A 9 7.98 8.02 3.72
CA SER A 9 6.70 7.57 3.18
C SER A 9 5.85 8.79 2.84
N VAL A 10 5.39 8.88 1.60
CA VAL A 10 4.53 9.97 1.15
C VAL A 10 3.06 9.69 1.44
N ALA A 11 2.69 8.41 1.47
CA ALA A 11 1.33 7.98 1.75
C ALA A 11 1.28 6.50 2.19
N TYR A 12 0.15 6.14 2.81
CA TYR A 12 -0.27 4.75 3.03
C TYR A 12 -1.66 4.57 2.43
N ILE A 13 -1.90 3.45 1.75
CA ILE A 13 -3.18 3.12 1.13
C ILE A 13 -3.63 1.74 1.58
N ALA A 14 -4.83 1.65 2.15
CA ALA A 14 -5.52 0.38 2.35
C ALA A 14 -6.41 0.08 1.14
N THR A 15 -6.28 -1.10 0.54
CA THR A 15 -6.99 -1.46 -0.69
C THR A 15 -7.41 -2.93 -0.70
N VAL A 16 -8.43 -3.26 -1.48
CA VAL A 16 -8.84 -4.65 -1.77
C VAL A 16 -8.59 -4.92 -3.25
N ILE A 17 -7.72 -5.87 -3.57
CA ILE A 17 -7.40 -6.22 -4.96
C ILE A 17 -8.50 -7.15 -5.48
N ARG A 18 -9.44 -6.60 -6.26
CA ARG A 18 -10.55 -7.35 -6.88
C ARG A 18 -10.23 -7.87 -8.28
N ASN A 19 -9.39 -7.13 -9.00
CA ASN A 19 -8.92 -7.48 -10.34
C ASN A 19 -7.41 -7.21 -10.40
N LYS A 20 -6.64 -8.24 -10.76
CA LYS A 20 -5.19 -8.14 -10.93
C LYS A 20 -4.79 -7.13 -12.00
N GLU A 21 -5.55 -7.04 -13.10
CA GLU A 21 -5.26 -6.09 -14.19
C GLU A 21 -5.34 -4.65 -13.70
N THR A 22 -6.42 -4.28 -13.00
CA THR A 22 -6.58 -2.93 -12.44
C THR A 22 -5.46 -2.59 -11.45
N PHE A 23 -5.07 -3.55 -10.62
CA PHE A 23 -3.96 -3.34 -9.69
C PHE A 23 -2.64 -3.15 -10.42
N ASN A 24 -2.35 -3.91 -11.49
CA ASN A 24 -1.15 -3.72 -12.29
C ASN A 24 -1.11 -2.35 -12.96
N TYR A 25 -2.25 -1.80 -13.43
CA TYR A 25 -2.30 -0.43 -13.93
C TYR A 25 -1.93 0.59 -12.85
N PHE A 26 -2.38 0.39 -11.61
CA PHE A 26 -1.99 1.24 -10.48
C PHE A 26 -0.49 1.18 -10.21
N ILE A 27 0.12 -0.01 -10.25
CA ILE A 27 1.58 -0.17 -10.10
C ILE A 27 2.31 0.57 -11.23
N GLY A 28 1.90 0.39 -12.49
CA GLY A 28 2.51 1.07 -13.63
C GLY A 28 2.44 2.60 -13.52
N ALA A 29 1.29 3.15 -13.10
CA ALA A 29 1.15 4.59 -12.88
C ALA A 29 2.06 5.12 -11.77
N ALA A 30 2.32 4.32 -10.72
CA ALA A 30 3.25 4.69 -9.67
C ALA A 30 4.71 4.66 -10.16
N GLU A 31 5.08 3.65 -10.96
CA GLU A 31 6.41 3.57 -11.59
C GLU A 31 6.68 4.77 -12.51
N GLU A 32 5.71 5.14 -13.36
CA GLU A 32 5.76 6.34 -14.22
C GLU A 32 5.94 7.64 -13.41
N ALA A 33 5.42 7.66 -12.18
CA ALA A 33 5.54 8.80 -11.26
C ALA A 33 6.80 8.75 -10.36
N HIS A 34 7.71 7.79 -10.59
CA HIS A 34 8.88 7.55 -9.74
C HIS A 34 8.52 7.28 -8.27
N LEU A 35 7.48 6.49 -8.05
CA LEU A 35 7.03 6.05 -6.74
C LEU A 35 7.26 4.55 -6.56
N SER A 36 7.67 4.17 -5.35
CA SER A 36 7.77 2.80 -4.88
C SER A 36 6.49 2.43 -4.15
N ILE A 37 6.00 1.22 -4.36
CA ILE A 37 4.87 0.65 -3.62
C ILE A 37 5.33 -0.63 -2.95
N VAL A 38 5.24 -0.67 -1.62
CA VAL A 38 5.60 -1.83 -0.80
C VAL A 38 4.37 -2.33 -0.07
N ASP A 39 4.03 -3.61 -0.22
CA ASP A 39 3.01 -4.27 0.59
C ASP A 39 3.58 -4.50 2.01
N VAL A 40 2.96 -3.86 3.00
CA VAL A 40 3.35 -3.95 4.41
C VAL A 40 2.30 -4.66 5.26
N THR A 41 1.31 -5.31 4.65
CA THR A 41 0.15 -5.94 5.32
C THR A 41 0.56 -6.91 6.43
N GLU A 42 1.63 -7.67 6.23
CA GLU A 42 2.12 -8.64 7.22
C GLU A 42 2.72 -7.98 8.46
N ASN A 43 3.37 -6.83 8.27
CA ASN A 43 4.05 -6.10 9.34
C ASN A 43 3.12 -5.07 10.01
N GLN A 44 2.10 -4.61 9.30
CA GLN A 44 1.17 -3.56 9.71
C GLN A 44 -0.23 -3.93 9.25
N GLN A 45 -1.09 -4.35 10.19
CA GLN A 45 -2.47 -4.60 9.85
C GLN A 45 -3.18 -3.30 9.45
N PRO A 46 -3.99 -3.30 8.38
CA PRO A 46 -4.82 -2.16 8.03
C PRO A 46 -5.71 -1.81 9.22
N LEU A 47 -5.55 -0.59 9.75
CA LEU A 47 -6.49 -0.05 10.73
C LEU A 47 -7.89 -0.02 10.11
N ASN A 48 -8.95 -0.18 10.91
CA ASN A 48 -10.35 -0.02 10.46
C ASN A 48 -10.67 1.46 10.21
N LEU A 49 -9.95 2.09 9.28
CA LEU A 49 -10.03 3.52 8.99
C LEU A 49 -11.33 3.87 8.26
N LEU A 50 -11.94 2.91 7.56
CA LEU A 50 -13.14 3.14 6.76
C LEU A 50 -14.28 2.22 7.24
N PRO A 51 -15.49 2.77 7.48
CA PRO A 51 -16.62 2.01 8.06
C PRO A 51 -17.01 0.76 7.27
N TYR A 52 -16.83 0.80 5.94
CA TYR A 52 -17.17 -0.32 5.06
C TYR A 52 -16.12 -1.43 5.02
N MET A 53 -14.93 -1.23 5.58
CA MET A 53 -13.89 -2.27 5.62
C MET A 53 -14.30 -3.48 6.45
N LEU A 54 -15.27 -3.33 7.35
CA LEU A 54 -15.86 -4.42 8.11
C LEU A 54 -16.68 -5.39 7.24
N SER A 55 -17.13 -4.95 6.06
CA SER A 55 -17.88 -5.79 5.12
C SER A 55 -16.99 -6.60 4.16
N TYR A 56 -15.69 -6.31 4.11
CA TYR A 56 -14.75 -7.10 3.34
C TYR A 56 -14.11 -8.18 4.20
N ASP A 57 -13.75 -9.30 3.57
CA ASP A 57 -12.83 -10.24 4.20
C ASP A 57 -11.52 -9.50 4.51
N ARG A 58 -11.17 -9.38 5.79
CA ARG A 58 -9.98 -8.64 6.21
C ARG A 58 -8.69 -9.24 5.67
N ALA A 59 -8.67 -10.55 5.40
CA ALA A 59 -7.53 -11.20 4.75
C ALA A 59 -7.33 -10.75 3.29
N SER A 60 -8.35 -10.15 2.68
CA SER A 60 -8.29 -9.58 1.33
C SER A 60 -7.83 -8.12 1.28
N VAL A 61 -7.76 -7.44 2.42
CA VAL A 61 -7.31 -6.04 2.50
C VAL A 61 -5.79 -6.00 2.57
N ARG A 62 -5.18 -5.21 1.69
CA ARG A 62 -3.74 -4.95 1.64
C ARG A 62 -3.45 -3.53 2.10
N LEU A 63 -2.39 -3.36 2.89
CA LEU A 63 -1.85 -2.06 3.23
C LEU A 63 -0.56 -1.85 2.44
N CYS A 64 -0.56 -0.85 1.58
CA CYS A 64 0.59 -0.46 0.78
C CYS A 64 1.20 0.83 1.34
N LYS A 65 2.51 0.82 1.53
CA LYS A 65 3.32 2.01 1.79
C LYS A 65 3.81 2.56 0.45
N ILE A 66 3.71 3.88 0.27
CA ILE A 66 4.20 4.57 -0.92
C ILE A 66 5.34 5.52 -0.51
N SER A 67 6.43 5.49 -1.27
CA SER A 67 7.60 6.38 -1.12
C SER A 67 8.11 6.84 -2.49
N TYR A 68 8.91 7.89 -2.53
CA TYR A 68 9.64 8.26 -3.75
C TYR A 68 10.75 7.25 -4.02
N LEU A 69 10.95 6.88 -5.29
CA LEU A 69 12.15 6.16 -5.73
C LEU A 69 13.29 7.18 -5.88
N PHE A 70 14.31 7.11 -5.03
CA PHE A 70 15.53 7.92 -5.16
C PHE A 70 16.63 7.18 -5.91
#